data_AF-A0A960I2Y8-F1
#
_entry.id   AF-A0A960I2Y8-F1
#
_cell.length_a   1.000
_cell.length_b   1.000
_cell.length_c   1.000
_cell.angle_alpha   90.00
_cell.angle_beta   90.00
_cell.angle_gamma   90.00
#
_symmetry.space_group_name_H-M   'P 1'
#
loop_
_entity.id
_entity.type
_entity.pdbx_description
1 polymer ?
#
loop_
_entity_poly.entity_id
_entity_poly.type
_entity_poly.pdbx_seq_one_letter_code
_entity_poly.pdbx_strand_id
1 'polypeptide(L)'
;RTMGIPIHRPVAMDTRWAEKEPGWGLESVEYPSDGSAIIVWDSGMAPIPIENVPPREGDDSHEDPRADPDVRIQKAAFLFDDTLIDVCDGAACEADHRD
;
A
#
# COMPACT_ATOMS: atom_id res chain seq x y z
N ARG A 1 -16.12 -15.39 -2.41
CA ARG A 1 -15.89 -14.21 -3.28
C ARG A 1 -15.87 -13.01 -2.36
N THR A 2 -14.82 -12.21 -2.44
CA THR A 2 -14.44 -11.11 -1.53
C THR A 2 -15.54 -10.05 -1.41
N MET A 3 -15.46 -9.17 -0.41
CA MET A 3 -16.43 -8.10 -0.10
C MET A 3 -16.55 -7.00 -1.19
N GLY A 4 -16.09 -7.24 -2.42
CA GLY A 4 -16.11 -6.26 -3.50
C GLY A 4 -15.19 -5.04 -3.26
N ILE A 5 -14.21 -5.15 -2.36
CA ILE A 5 -13.29 -4.06 -2.05
C ILE A 5 -12.26 -3.94 -3.17
N PRO A 6 -12.16 -2.78 -3.87
CA PRO A 6 -11.14 -2.54 -4.89
C PRO A 6 -9.75 -2.34 -4.28
N ILE A 7 -8.71 -2.31 -5.11
CA ILE A 7 -7.32 -2.07 -4.72
C ILE A 7 -6.72 -0.87 -5.46
N HIS A 8 -5.88 -0.09 -4.78
CA HIS A 8 -5.02 0.92 -5.41
C HIS A 8 -4.11 0.29 -6.47
N ARG A 9 -3.92 0.99 -7.59
CA ARG A 9 -2.99 0.57 -8.64
C ARG A 9 -2.12 1.73 -9.11
N PRO A 10 -0.81 1.50 -9.35
CA PRO A 10 -0.08 0.23 -9.18
C PRO A 10 0.00 -0.25 -7.72
N VAL A 11 -0.07 -1.58 -7.49
CA VAL A 11 -0.09 -2.16 -6.12
C VAL A 11 1.24 -1.95 -5.41
N ALA A 12 2.34 -2.03 -6.15
CA ALA A 12 3.69 -1.77 -5.70
C ALA A 12 4.52 -1.33 -6.91
N MET A 13 5.71 -0.78 -6.69
CA MET A 13 6.61 -0.49 -7.82
C MET A 13 7.01 -1.79 -8.54
N ASP A 14 7.45 -1.66 -9.79
CA ASP A 14 7.99 -2.78 -10.54
C ASP A 14 9.05 -3.54 -9.73
N THR A 15 9.00 -4.88 -9.78
CA THR A 15 9.91 -5.81 -9.07
C THR A 15 9.80 -5.87 -7.55
N ARG A 16 8.98 -5.03 -6.91
CA ARG A 16 8.75 -5.05 -5.45
C ARG A 16 7.78 -6.16 -5.01
N TRP A 17 7.14 -6.83 -5.96
CA TRP A 17 6.13 -7.86 -5.69
C TRP A 17 6.43 -9.14 -6.48
N ALA A 18 6.32 -10.30 -5.84
CA ALA A 18 6.64 -11.60 -6.45
C ALA A 18 5.50 -12.18 -7.29
N GLU A 19 4.25 -11.71 -7.09
CA GLU A 19 3.13 -12.17 -7.92
C GLU A 19 3.26 -11.64 -9.34
N LYS A 20 2.86 -12.48 -10.30
CA LYS A 20 2.79 -12.10 -11.71
C LYS A 20 1.78 -10.98 -11.96
N GLU A 21 0.67 -10.99 -11.23
CA GLU A 21 -0.44 -10.03 -11.37
C GLU A 21 -0.83 -9.54 -9.97
N PRO A 22 -0.14 -8.53 -9.42
CA PRO A 22 -0.45 -8.00 -8.08
C PRO A 22 -1.92 -7.57 -7.96
N GLY A 23 -2.60 -8.09 -6.94
CA GLY A 23 -4.03 -7.83 -6.73
C GLY A 23 -4.93 -8.55 -7.74
N TRP A 24 -4.50 -9.71 -8.26
CA TRP A 24 -5.26 -10.51 -9.21
C TRP A 24 -6.71 -10.73 -8.75
N GLY A 25 -7.66 -10.43 -9.64
CA GLY A 25 -9.10 -10.60 -9.38
C GLY A 25 -9.75 -9.50 -8.54
N LEU A 26 -9.02 -8.45 -8.17
CA LEU A 26 -9.57 -7.24 -7.53
C LEU A 26 -9.75 -6.11 -8.55
N GLU A 27 -10.84 -5.35 -8.44
CA GLU A 27 -11.08 -4.15 -9.26
C GLU A 27 -10.12 -3.02 -8.84
N SER A 28 -9.89 -2.06 -9.74
CA SER A 28 -9.12 -0.86 -9.40
C SER A 28 -10.03 0.11 -8.64
N VAL A 29 -9.46 0.79 -7.65
CA VAL A 29 -10.14 1.91 -7.00
C VAL A 29 -10.19 3.10 -7.96
N GLU A 30 -11.29 3.83 -7.91
CA GLU A 30 -11.45 5.11 -8.58
C GLU A 30 -11.43 6.20 -7.51
N TYR A 31 -10.63 7.25 -7.70
CA TYR A 31 -10.48 8.34 -6.73
C TYR A 31 -11.19 9.62 -7.22
N PRO A 32 -11.70 10.45 -6.28
CA PRO A 32 -11.94 10.13 -4.88
C PRO A 32 -13.06 9.08 -4.72
N SER A 33 -13.06 8.35 -3.60
CA SER A 33 -14.10 7.35 -3.28
C SER A 33 -14.72 7.61 -1.91
N ASP A 34 -16.02 7.39 -1.77
CA ASP A 34 -16.75 7.31 -0.50
C ASP A 34 -16.76 5.88 0.08
N GLY A 35 -16.09 4.94 -0.60
CA GLY A 35 -15.97 3.54 -0.22
C GLY A 35 -14.66 3.20 0.50
N SER A 36 -14.44 1.90 0.69
CA SER A 36 -13.17 1.35 1.18
C SER A 36 -12.36 0.78 0.03
N ALA A 37 -11.04 0.83 0.14
CA ALA A 37 -10.12 0.14 -0.77
C ALA A 37 -8.97 -0.52 0.00
N ILE A 38 -8.30 -1.47 -0.65
CA ILE A 38 -7.00 -2.00 -0.20
C ILE A 38 -5.91 -1.09 -0.76
N ILE A 39 -4.99 -0.66 0.10
CA ILE A 39 -3.83 0.15 -0.28
C ILE A 39 -2.61 -0.48 0.37
N VAL A 40 -1.61 -0.78 -0.45
CA VAL A 40 -0.31 -1.29 0.01
C VAL A 40 0.64 -0.11 0.08
N TRP A 41 1.18 0.16 1.27
CA TRP A 41 2.24 1.14 1.48
C TRP A 41 3.56 0.41 1.62
N ASP A 42 4.48 0.66 0.69
CA ASP A 42 5.77 -0.01 0.64
C ASP A 42 6.85 0.81 1.35
N SER A 43 7.39 0.30 2.45
CA SER A 43 8.48 0.92 3.21
C SER A 43 9.88 0.65 2.62
N GLY A 44 9.98 0.02 1.45
CA GLY A 44 11.27 -0.25 0.80
C GLY A 44 12.00 -1.50 1.30
N MET A 45 11.40 -2.26 2.23
CA MET A 45 12.01 -3.47 2.80
C MET A 45 12.34 -4.53 1.76
N ALA A 46 13.36 -5.36 2.02
CA ALA A 46 13.70 -6.47 1.15
C ALA A 46 12.49 -7.42 0.99
N PRO A 47 12.24 -7.95 -0.22
CA PRO A 47 11.11 -8.85 -0.43
C PRO A 47 11.27 -10.11 0.42
N ILE A 48 10.14 -10.63 0.91
CA ILE A 48 10.13 -11.87 1.68
C ILE A 48 10.66 -13.02 0.79
N PRO A 49 11.61 -13.84 1.27
CA PRO A 49 12.10 -14.99 0.53
C PRO A 49 10.96 -15.94 0.13
N ILE A 50 10.99 -16.45 -1.10
CA ILE A 50 10.04 -17.46 -1.58
C ILE A 50 10.37 -18.82 -0.95
N GLU A 51 11.65 -19.07 -0.67
CA GLU A 51 12.12 -20.24 0.05
C GLU A 51 11.79 -20.16 1.54
N ASN A 52 11.67 -21.32 2.19
CA ASN A 52 11.48 -21.40 3.64
C ASN A 52 12.79 -21.12 4.40
N VAL A 53 13.25 -19.89 4.34
CA VAL A 53 14.42 -19.36 5.06
C VAL A 53 14.01 -18.09 5.81
N PRO A 54 14.59 -17.84 6.99
CA PRO A 54 14.28 -16.62 7.73
C PRO A 54 14.77 -15.39 6.95
N PRO A 55 13.98 -14.30 6.85
CA PRO A 55 14.49 -13.03 6.35
C PRO A 55 15.61 -12.53 7.28
N ARG A 56 16.67 -11.97 6.70
CA ARG A 56 17.85 -11.47 7.44
C ARG A 56 18.27 -10.06 7.05
N GLU A 57 17.70 -9.52 5.98
CA GLU A 57 17.97 -8.18 5.48
C GLU A 57 16.79 -7.28 5.85
N GLY A 58 17.09 -6.02 6.17
CA GLY A 58 16.11 -5.04 6.61
C GLY A 58 16.14 -4.76 8.11
N ASP A 59 15.43 -3.72 8.49
CA ASP A 59 15.23 -3.18 9.82
C ASP A 59 13.74 -3.05 10.13
N ASP A 60 13.41 -2.45 11.28
CA ASP A 60 12.04 -2.34 11.75
C ASP A 60 11.29 -1.19 11.06
N SER A 61 10.65 -1.51 9.93
CA SER A 61 9.88 -0.55 9.12
C SER A 61 8.43 -0.34 9.60
N HIS A 62 8.01 -0.93 10.74
CA HIS A 62 6.60 -0.91 11.15
C HIS A 62 6.07 0.50 11.37
N GLU A 63 6.96 1.42 11.67
CA GLU A 63 6.64 2.80 11.98
C GLU A 63 6.50 3.69 10.75
N ASP A 64 7.02 3.27 9.59
CA ASP A 64 7.11 4.11 8.39
C ASP A 64 5.72 4.56 7.89
N PRO A 65 4.71 3.68 7.70
CA PRO A 65 3.40 4.16 7.28
C PRO A 65 2.69 4.98 8.36
N ARG A 66 2.96 4.74 9.65
CA ARG A 66 2.40 5.59 10.73
C ARG A 66 3.07 6.97 10.75
N ALA A 67 4.32 7.02 10.34
CA ALA A 67 5.22 8.15 10.34
C ALA A 67 5.01 9.10 9.17
N ASP A 68 4.65 8.55 8.03
CA ASP A 68 4.60 9.18 6.74
C ASP A 68 3.50 10.28 6.66
N PRO A 69 3.81 11.50 6.18
CA PRO A 69 2.83 12.58 6.03
C PRO A 69 1.66 12.23 5.11
N ASP A 70 1.89 11.56 3.99
CA ASP A 70 0.88 11.29 2.98
C ASP A 70 -0.09 10.22 3.46
N VAL A 71 0.42 9.18 4.14
CA VAL A 71 -0.43 8.18 4.82
C VAL A 71 -1.33 8.84 5.86
N ARG A 72 -0.81 9.82 6.62
CA ARG A 72 -1.60 10.54 7.63
C ARG A 72 -2.68 11.40 7.00
N ILE A 73 -2.39 12.05 5.88
CA ILE A 73 -3.36 12.84 5.10
C ILE A 73 -4.47 11.92 4.60
N GLN A 74 -4.15 10.78 3.99
CA GLN A 74 -5.14 9.81 3.52
C GLN A 74 -6.02 9.28 4.65
N LYS A 75 -5.41 8.94 5.81
CA LYS A 75 -6.16 8.52 7.00
C LYS A 75 -7.06 9.62 7.56
N ALA A 76 -6.59 10.87 7.57
CA ALA A 76 -7.38 12.00 8.04
C ALA A 76 -8.60 12.23 7.15
N ALA A 77 -8.42 12.25 5.83
CA ALA A 77 -9.51 12.38 4.86
C ALA A 77 -10.53 11.24 5.02
N PHE A 78 -10.08 9.99 5.16
CA PHE A 78 -10.97 8.86 5.35
C PHE A 78 -11.77 8.95 6.67
N LEU A 79 -11.10 9.29 7.78
CA LEU A 79 -11.72 9.29 9.11
C LEU A 79 -12.60 10.51 9.39
N PHE A 80 -12.27 11.67 8.83
CA PHE A 80 -12.92 12.94 9.15
C PHE A 80 -13.76 13.51 8.01
N ASP A 81 -13.44 13.17 6.76
CA ASP A 81 -14.10 13.70 5.57
C ASP A 81 -14.87 12.61 4.78
N ASP A 82 -14.91 11.36 5.29
CA ASP A 82 -15.58 10.21 4.68
C ASP A 82 -15.15 9.97 3.22
N THR A 83 -13.89 10.31 2.91
CA THR A 83 -13.36 10.28 1.54
C THR A 83 -12.00 9.60 1.52
N LEU A 84 -11.88 8.57 0.68
CA LEU A 84 -10.61 8.02 0.27
C LEU A 84 -10.05 8.85 -0.89
N ILE A 85 -8.85 9.40 -0.68
CA ILE A 85 -8.12 10.23 -1.65
C ILE A 85 -6.83 9.55 -2.12
N ASP A 86 -6.42 9.88 -3.33
CA ASP A 86 -5.12 9.50 -3.88
C ASP A 86 -4.07 10.49 -3.39
N VAL A 87 -3.18 10.02 -2.52
CA VAL A 87 -2.01 10.78 -2.04
C VAL A 87 -0.72 10.31 -2.73
N CYS A 88 -0.82 9.29 -3.59
CA CYS A 88 0.30 8.67 -4.29
C CYS A 88 0.40 9.18 -5.74
N ASP A 89 -0.47 10.10 -6.16
CA ASP A 89 -0.51 10.74 -7.50
C ASP A 89 -0.53 9.72 -8.65
N GLY A 90 -1.32 8.66 -8.49
CA GLY A 90 -1.41 7.54 -9.43
C GLY A 90 -0.19 6.61 -9.48
N ALA A 91 0.84 6.86 -8.66
CA ALA A 91 1.99 5.98 -8.51
C ALA A 91 1.73 4.88 -7.47
N ALA A 92 2.64 3.90 -7.38
CA ALA A 92 2.65 2.98 -6.24
C ALA A 92 2.89 3.77 -4.95
N CYS A 93 2.21 3.40 -3.85
CA CYS A 93 2.38 4.10 -2.59
C CYS A 93 3.62 3.59 -1.84
N GLU A 94 4.50 4.52 -1.49
CA GLU A 94 5.76 4.27 -0.78
C GLU A 94 5.75 5.06 0.52
N ALA A 95 6.20 4.47 1.63
CA ALA A 95 6.32 5.16 2.90
C ALA A 95 7.78 5.51 3.18
N ASP A 96 8.04 6.76 3.58
CA ASP A 96 9.38 7.21 3.95
C ASP A 96 9.93 6.38 5.12
N HIS A 97 11.10 5.78 4.91
CA HIS A 97 11.78 4.99 5.94
C HIS A 97 12.24 5.87 7.11
N ARG A 98 12.02 5.40 8.34
CA ARG A 98 12.52 6.04 9.55
C ARG A 98 13.71 5.30 10.14
N ASP A 99 14.85 5.99 10.18
CA ASP A 99 16.04 5.62 10.95
C ASP A 99 15.81 5.66 12.49
#